data_AF-A0A4Q4V5H5-F1
#
_entry.id   AF-A0A4Q4V5H5-F1
#
_cell.length_a   1.000
_cell.length_b   1.000
_cell.length_c   1.000
_cell.angle_alpha   90.00
_cell.angle_beta   90.00
_cell.angle_gamma   90.00
#
_symmetry.space_group_name_H-M   'P 1'
#
loop_
_entity.id
_entity.type
_entity.pdbx_description
1 polymer ?
#
loop_
_entity_poly.entity_id
_entity_poly.type
_entity_poly.pdbx_seq_one_letter_code
_entity_poly.pdbx_strand_id
1 'polypeptide(L)'
;MSVGFGFSVGDFLAVLRLVGTVIDALRESSDVSSSFRSLINELYALESALLHVKRLDADVSHVEKVALQQAASQCQRTIDAFYKKIQKYQPYLQQGGTDSRIKDAWAKIKWAVCKKDDLETFRAEISGHTRSIEILLLSMQMEATTMHTREQDSQHKSLASRIQDFSCQVMGRLGTITESVAQSVQQGKALLESSAQVVQTNLRVFQIVHDIQLFILRIPGQVQRQQPVYLIDPFNRLTPFHLEFVRSSEALLAVLKVNIKESGCDPGMIDRGDFAIQELATQHSIDLAGPWDSCFYPGQRVAMSMIFKQQRKTVNSSCPRCGKDHQELTGKEVTW
;
A
#
# COMPACT_ATOMS: atom_id res chain seq x y z
N MET A 1 -53.21 -10.16 16.92
CA MET A 1 -54.39 -9.43 17.43
C MET A 1 -54.07 -9.01 18.85
N SER A 2 -53.86 -7.72 19.09
CA SER A 2 -53.68 -7.18 20.43
C SER A 2 -55.01 -7.35 21.17
N VAL A 3 -54.99 -8.08 22.27
CA VAL A 3 -56.11 -8.07 23.20
C VAL A 3 -56.14 -6.65 23.77
N GLY A 4 -57.04 -5.81 23.25
CA GLY A 4 -57.27 -4.49 23.78
C GLY A 4 -57.70 -4.64 25.22
N PHE A 5 -56.82 -4.29 26.16
CA PHE A 5 -57.16 -4.24 27.56
C PHE A 5 -58.34 -3.26 27.74
N GLY A 6 -59.38 -3.69 28.46
CA GLY A 6 -60.55 -2.87 28.78
C GLY A 6 -60.27 -1.80 29.83
N PHE A 7 -59.18 -1.05 29.67
CA PHE A 7 -58.76 0.01 30.59
C PHE A 7 -58.23 1.21 29.79
N SER A 8 -59.03 2.28 29.69
CA SER A 8 -58.55 3.56 29.19
C SER A 8 -58.14 4.45 30.37
N VAL A 9 -56.99 5.12 30.26
CA VAL A 9 -56.65 6.25 31.16
C VAL A 9 -57.79 7.28 31.18
N GLY A 10 -58.57 7.37 30.09
CA GLY A 10 -59.79 8.17 30.02
C GLY A 10 -60.90 7.71 30.98
N ASP A 11 -61.10 6.40 31.14
CA ASP A 11 -62.08 5.85 32.10
C ASP A 11 -61.64 6.15 33.53
N PHE A 12 -60.34 6.10 33.78
CA PHE A 12 -59.76 6.42 35.08
C PHE A 12 -59.94 7.89 35.48
N LEU A 13 -59.64 8.81 34.56
CA LEU A 13 -59.88 10.24 34.73
C LEU A 13 -61.37 10.55 34.95
N ALA A 14 -62.26 9.82 34.27
CA ALA A 14 -63.71 9.97 34.47
C ALA A 14 -64.14 9.55 35.88
N VAL A 15 -63.61 8.44 36.40
CA VAL A 15 -63.88 7.97 37.78
C VAL A 15 -63.29 8.93 38.82
N LEU A 16 -62.06 9.41 38.64
CA LEU A 16 -61.46 10.42 39.53
C LEU A 16 -62.27 11.71 39.60
N ARG A 17 -62.72 12.22 38.45
CA ARG A 17 -63.60 13.39 38.37
C ARG A 17 -64.92 13.16 39.10
N LEU A 18 -65.52 11.98 38.95
CA LEU A 18 -66.77 11.63 39.63
C LEU A 18 -66.59 11.58 41.15
N VAL A 19 -65.48 11.02 41.65
CA VAL A 19 -65.16 11.03 43.08
C VAL A 19 -64.90 12.46 43.58
N GLY A 20 -64.22 13.30 42.79
CA GLY A 20 -64.06 14.73 43.06
C GLY A 20 -65.41 15.44 43.21
N THR A 21 -66.33 15.23 42.27
CA THR A 21 -67.70 15.78 42.33
C THR A 21 -68.47 15.33 43.57
N VAL A 22 -68.35 14.06 43.96
CA VAL A 22 -68.99 13.54 45.18
C VAL A 22 -68.41 14.21 46.42
N ILE A 23 -67.11 14.48 46.46
CA ILE A 23 -66.47 15.12 47.60
C ILE A 23 -66.78 16.63 47.65
N ASP A 24 -66.86 17.30 46.52
CA ASP A 24 -67.31 18.70 46.45
C ASP A 24 -68.76 18.85 46.92
N ALA A 25 -69.64 17.92 46.54
CA ALA A 25 -71.01 17.88 47.05
C ALA A 25 -71.07 17.67 48.57
N LEU A 26 -70.12 16.91 49.16
CA LEU A 26 -70.03 16.73 50.61
C LEU A 26 -69.55 18.01 51.32
N ARG A 27 -68.76 18.85 50.66
CA ARG A 27 -68.23 20.12 51.19
C ARG A 27 -69.30 21.20 51.33
N GLU A 28 -70.33 21.22 50.48
CA GLU A 28 -71.40 22.22 50.50
C GLU A 28 -72.37 22.09 51.70
N SER A 29 -72.30 20.98 52.46
CA SER A 29 -73.24 20.72 53.56
C SER A 29 -72.84 21.28 54.95
N SER A 30 -71.59 21.78 55.14
CA SER A 30 -70.97 22.26 56.41
C SER A 30 -70.96 21.22 57.57
N ASP A 31 -70.02 21.07 58.50
CA ASP A 31 -68.76 21.69 58.92
C ASP A 31 -67.55 20.97 58.27
N VAL A 32 -66.55 21.72 57.79
CA VAL A 32 -65.45 21.19 56.97
C VAL A 32 -64.49 20.39 57.85
N SER A 33 -64.63 19.06 57.89
CA SER A 33 -63.63 18.22 58.55
C SER A 33 -62.33 18.22 57.73
N SER A 34 -61.20 18.41 58.40
CA SER A 34 -59.85 18.42 57.79
C SER A 34 -59.55 17.15 56.98
N SER A 35 -60.18 16.03 57.32
CA SER A 35 -60.06 14.74 56.64
C SER A 35 -60.57 14.78 55.19
N PHE A 36 -61.69 15.45 54.92
CA PHE A 36 -62.19 15.58 53.54
C PHE A 36 -61.27 16.42 52.68
N ARG A 37 -60.79 17.55 53.21
CA ARG A 37 -59.85 18.42 52.50
C ARG A 37 -58.55 17.69 52.18
N SER A 38 -58.07 16.85 53.10
CA SER A 38 -56.90 16.01 52.88
C SER A 38 -57.13 14.93 51.81
N LEU A 39 -58.33 14.35 51.74
CA LEU A 39 -58.68 13.36 50.72
C LEU A 39 -58.75 13.98 49.31
N ILE A 40 -59.33 15.18 49.17
CA ILE A 40 -59.35 15.93 47.91
C ILE A 40 -57.93 16.16 47.40
N ASN A 41 -57.03 16.62 48.27
CA ASN A 41 -55.63 16.88 47.90
C ASN A 41 -54.93 15.61 47.40
N GLU A 42 -55.18 14.46 48.02
CA GLU A 42 -54.60 13.18 47.59
C GLU A 42 -55.17 12.70 46.25
N LEU A 43 -56.45 12.94 45.97
CA LEU A 43 -57.05 12.61 44.68
C LEU A 43 -56.50 13.50 43.55
N TYR A 44 -56.24 14.79 43.81
CA TYR A 44 -55.56 15.66 42.86
C TYR A 44 -54.10 15.25 42.64
N ALA A 45 -53.40 14.82 43.70
CA ALA A 45 -52.04 14.29 43.57
C ALA A 45 -52.04 13.03 42.69
N LEU A 46 -53.00 12.12 42.88
CA LEU A 46 -53.17 10.94 42.04
C LEU A 46 -53.49 11.31 40.58
N GLU A 47 -54.39 12.27 40.34
CA GLU A 47 -54.69 12.76 38.99
C GLU A 47 -53.44 13.30 38.30
N SER A 48 -52.64 14.10 39.01
CA SER A 48 -51.37 14.64 38.50
C SER A 48 -50.37 13.54 38.15
N ALA A 49 -50.20 12.54 39.01
CA ALA A 49 -49.30 11.41 38.77
C ALA A 49 -49.74 10.61 37.52
N LEU A 50 -51.04 10.37 37.35
CA LEU A 50 -51.58 9.66 36.18
C LEU A 50 -51.51 10.46 34.88
N LEU A 51 -51.64 11.78 34.95
CA LEU A 51 -51.41 12.66 33.81
C LEU A 51 -49.94 12.63 33.35
N HIS A 52 -48.99 12.51 34.29
CA HIS A 52 -47.58 12.27 33.94
C HIS A 52 -47.41 10.93 33.21
N VAL A 53 -48.06 9.86 33.68
CA VAL A 53 -48.04 8.55 33.00
C VAL A 53 -48.59 8.64 31.58
N LYS A 54 -49.69 9.40 31.36
CA LYS A 54 -50.29 9.58 30.04
C LYS A 54 -49.36 10.30 29.05
N ARG A 55 -48.47 11.16 29.54
CA ARG A 55 -47.53 11.95 28.73
C ARG A 55 -46.21 11.22 28.48
N LEU A 56 -46.03 10.02 29.01
CA LEU A 56 -44.85 9.20 28.72
C LEU A 56 -44.82 8.81 27.25
N ASP A 57 -43.63 8.88 26.67
CA ASP A 57 -43.40 8.67 25.24
C ASP A 57 -43.46 7.18 24.84
N ALA A 58 -43.53 6.91 23.54
CA ALA A 58 -43.61 5.55 22.99
C ALA A 58 -42.37 4.69 23.29
N ASP A 59 -41.22 5.31 23.56
CA ASP A 59 -39.92 4.65 23.76
C ASP A 59 -39.70 4.01 25.14
N VAL A 60 -40.69 4.07 26.04
CA VAL A 60 -40.59 3.41 27.35
C VAL A 60 -40.60 1.87 27.23
N SER A 61 -39.78 1.19 28.05
CA SER A 61 -39.67 -0.27 28.06
C SER A 61 -41.01 -0.94 28.34
N HIS A 62 -41.25 -2.09 27.70
CA HIS A 62 -42.48 -2.86 27.89
C HIS A 62 -42.69 -3.25 29.37
N VAL A 63 -41.61 -3.57 30.08
CA VAL A 63 -41.65 -3.96 31.50
C VAL A 63 -42.11 -2.80 32.39
N GLU A 64 -41.57 -1.60 32.15
CA GLU A 64 -41.92 -0.39 32.90
C GLU A 64 -43.37 0.05 32.63
N LYS A 65 -43.81 -0.04 31.37
CA LYS A 65 -45.21 0.20 30.99
C LYS A 65 -46.15 -0.76 31.72
N VAL A 66 -45.81 -2.04 31.80
CA VAL A 66 -46.62 -3.05 32.49
C VAL A 66 -46.68 -2.78 34.00
N ALA A 67 -45.56 -2.36 34.62
CA ALA A 67 -45.53 -2.01 36.04
C ALA A 67 -46.42 -0.80 36.35
N LEU A 68 -46.35 0.26 35.54
CA LEU A 68 -47.21 1.44 35.66
C LEU A 68 -48.69 1.11 35.43
N GLN A 69 -48.99 0.28 34.42
CA GLN A 69 -50.35 -0.18 34.16
C GLN A 69 -50.90 -0.97 35.34
N GLN A 70 -50.10 -1.84 35.94
CA GLN A 70 -50.52 -2.61 37.11
C GLN A 70 -50.77 -1.71 38.32
N ALA A 71 -49.92 -0.71 38.57
CA ALA A 71 -50.12 0.26 39.63
C ALA A 71 -51.43 1.06 39.43
N ALA A 72 -51.65 1.59 38.22
CA ALA A 72 -52.89 2.27 37.86
C ALA A 72 -54.13 1.36 38.00
N SER A 73 -54.02 0.09 37.62
CA SER A 73 -55.09 -0.91 37.77
C SER A 73 -55.49 -1.11 39.24
N GLN A 74 -54.52 -1.11 40.16
CA GLN A 74 -54.81 -1.22 41.59
C GLN A 74 -55.50 0.04 42.13
N CYS A 75 -55.06 1.22 41.68
CA CYS A 75 -55.72 2.48 42.01
C CYS A 75 -57.20 2.42 41.62
N GLN A 76 -57.51 1.85 40.44
CA GLN A 76 -58.88 1.76 39.92
C GLN A 76 -59.73 0.91 40.84
N ARG A 77 -59.24 -0.27 41.24
CA ARG A 77 -59.97 -1.18 42.12
C ARG A 77 -60.28 -0.55 43.46
N THR A 78 -59.33 0.20 44.03
CA THR A 78 -59.54 0.96 45.27
C THR A 78 -60.64 2.00 45.10
N ILE A 79 -60.62 2.77 44.02
CA ILE A 79 -61.64 3.79 43.74
C ILE A 79 -63.01 3.15 43.45
N ASP A 80 -63.07 2.10 42.64
CA ASP A 80 -64.31 1.38 42.31
C ASP A 80 -64.93 0.71 43.55
N ALA A 81 -64.10 0.16 44.44
CA ALA A 81 -64.57 -0.44 45.69
C ALA A 81 -65.18 0.63 46.61
N PHE A 82 -64.53 1.79 46.73
CA PHE A 82 -65.05 2.93 47.47
C PHE A 82 -66.33 3.48 46.83
N TYR A 83 -66.36 3.62 45.51
CA TYR A 83 -67.53 4.04 44.77
C TYR A 83 -68.71 3.09 44.95
N LYS A 84 -68.51 1.77 44.85
CA LYS A 84 -69.56 0.77 45.10
C LYS A 84 -70.11 0.83 46.53
N LYS A 85 -69.28 1.19 47.52
CA LYS A 85 -69.76 1.44 48.89
C LYS A 85 -70.70 2.66 48.92
N ILE A 86 -70.38 3.72 48.19
CA ILE A 86 -71.15 4.97 48.14
C ILE A 86 -72.40 4.87 47.24
N GLN A 87 -72.32 4.14 46.13
CA GLN A 87 -73.37 4.02 45.11
C GLN A 87 -74.66 3.41 45.66
N LYS A 88 -74.58 2.55 46.69
CA LYS A 88 -75.75 1.98 47.39
C LYS A 88 -76.67 3.04 47.99
N TYR A 89 -76.17 4.27 48.16
CA TYR A 89 -76.92 5.40 48.70
C TYR A 89 -77.41 6.38 47.62
N GLN A 90 -76.99 6.20 46.36
CA GLN A 90 -77.37 7.03 45.21
C GLN A 90 -78.87 7.12 44.92
N PRO A 91 -79.70 6.07 45.10
CA PRO A 91 -81.14 6.18 44.90
C PRO A 91 -81.82 7.19 45.85
N TYR A 92 -81.21 7.45 47.01
CA TYR A 92 -81.69 8.44 47.98
C TYR A 92 -81.22 9.86 47.68
N LEU A 93 -80.36 10.04 46.68
CA LEU A 93 -79.78 11.32 46.23
C LEU A 93 -80.45 11.89 44.98
N GLN A 94 -81.31 11.12 44.30
CA GLN A 94 -81.93 11.57 43.05
C GLN A 94 -83.07 12.56 43.31
N GLN A 95 -83.05 13.62 42.49
CA GLN A 95 -83.87 14.81 42.57
C GLN A 95 -85.35 14.49 42.33
N GLY A 96 -86.15 14.44 43.41
CA GLY A 96 -87.59 14.18 43.30
C GLY A 96 -88.39 14.04 44.61
N GLY A 97 -87.85 14.44 45.76
CA GLY A 97 -88.53 14.31 47.05
C GLY A 97 -88.41 15.57 47.91
N THR A 98 -89.42 15.81 48.74
CA THR A 98 -89.51 16.92 49.70
C THR A 98 -88.21 17.12 50.49
N ASP A 99 -87.86 18.39 50.71
CA ASP A 99 -86.58 18.93 51.22
C ASP A 99 -86.01 18.23 52.49
N SER A 100 -86.87 17.59 53.29
CA SER A 100 -86.48 16.82 54.48
C SER A 100 -85.95 15.41 54.20
N ARG A 101 -86.45 14.71 53.17
CA ARG A 101 -86.01 13.34 52.84
C ARG A 101 -84.62 13.30 52.23
N ILE A 102 -84.29 14.34 51.46
CA ILE A 102 -82.96 14.53 50.88
C ILE A 102 -81.95 14.79 52.00
N LYS A 103 -82.25 15.68 52.96
CA LYS A 103 -81.41 15.90 54.15
C LYS A 103 -81.19 14.62 54.99
N ASP A 104 -82.22 13.82 55.20
CA ASP A 104 -82.11 12.55 55.95
C ASP A 104 -81.30 11.48 55.21
N ALA A 105 -81.44 11.41 53.89
CA ALA A 105 -80.61 10.57 53.03
C ALA A 105 -79.13 10.99 53.06
N TRP A 106 -78.87 12.31 53.00
CA TRP A 106 -77.55 12.90 53.12
C TRP A 106 -76.93 12.71 54.51
N ALA A 107 -77.72 12.83 55.58
CA ALA A 107 -77.28 12.51 56.93
C ALA A 107 -76.92 11.02 57.04
N LYS A 108 -77.67 10.11 56.43
CA LYS A 108 -77.35 8.68 56.39
C LYS A 108 -76.10 8.36 55.57
N ILE A 109 -75.86 9.06 54.46
CA ILE A 109 -74.60 8.97 53.70
C ILE A 109 -73.43 9.47 54.55
N LYS A 110 -73.60 10.62 55.22
CA LYS A 110 -72.63 11.14 56.19
C LYS A 110 -72.34 10.11 57.28
N TRP A 111 -73.35 9.45 57.84
CA TRP A 111 -73.17 8.44 58.89
C TRP A 111 -72.65 7.07 58.39
N ALA A 112 -72.96 6.67 57.16
CA ALA A 112 -72.61 5.36 56.62
C ALA A 112 -71.29 5.33 55.83
N VAL A 113 -70.93 6.43 55.17
CA VAL A 113 -69.67 6.62 54.43
C VAL A 113 -68.61 7.29 55.31
N CYS A 114 -69.00 8.08 56.32
CA CYS A 114 -68.05 8.74 57.23
C CYS A 114 -67.96 8.06 58.60
N LYS A 115 -67.89 6.72 58.64
CA LYS A 115 -67.08 6.13 59.71
C LYS A 115 -65.66 6.65 59.44
N LYS A 116 -65.14 7.50 60.32
CA LYS A 116 -63.83 8.18 60.17
C LYS A 116 -62.75 7.20 59.68
N ASP A 117 -62.81 5.95 60.13
CA ASP A 117 -61.89 4.88 59.76
C ASP A 117 -61.94 4.46 58.28
N ASP A 118 -63.12 4.34 57.65
CA ASP A 118 -63.26 3.98 56.23
C ASP A 118 -62.68 5.08 55.30
N LEU A 119 -62.88 6.35 55.67
CA LEU A 119 -62.39 7.50 54.91
C LEU A 119 -60.86 7.66 55.04
N GLU A 120 -60.32 7.50 56.25
CA GLU A 120 -58.87 7.55 56.47
C GLU A 120 -58.17 6.34 55.83
N THR A 121 -58.81 5.16 55.81
CA THR A 121 -58.29 3.98 55.10
C THR A 121 -58.23 4.23 53.60
N PHE A 122 -59.33 4.71 52.99
CA PHE A 122 -59.35 5.05 51.57
C PHE A 122 -58.30 6.12 51.22
N ARG A 123 -58.17 7.15 52.06
CA ARG A 123 -57.14 8.18 51.90
C ARG A 123 -55.73 7.59 51.92
N ALA A 124 -55.44 6.70 52.87
CA ALA A 124 -54.14 6.04 52.97
C ALA A 124 -53.85 5.16 51.74
N GLU A 125 -54.84 4.44 51.22
CA GLU A 125 -54.70 3.64 50.00
C GLU A 125 -54.39 4.50 48.77
N ILE A 126 -55.13 5.60 48.56
CA ILE A 126 -54.87 6.55 47.46
C ILE A 126 -53.46 7.14 47.58
N SER A 127 -53.09 7.55 48.79
CA SER A 127 -51.76 8.12 49.09
C SER A 127 -50.62 7.12 48.83
N GLY A 128 -50.83 5.83 49.10
CA GLY A 128 -49.89 4.75 48.79
C GLY A 128 -49.78 4.46 47.29
N HIS A 129 -50.92 4.50 46.59
CA HIS A 129 -51.01 4.34 45.14
C HIS A 129 -50.28 5.46 44.39
N THR A 130 -50.54 6.72 44.75
CA THR A 130 -49.86 7.90 44.20
C THR A 130 -48.35 7.77 44.35
N ARG A 131 -47.86 7.46 45.55
CA ARG A 131 -46.42 7.25 45.80
C ARG A 131 -45.82 6.10 45.00
N SER A 132 -46.56 5.01 44.83
CA SER A 132 -46.11 3.87 44.04
C SER A 132 -45.91 4.25 42.56
N ILE A 133 -46.84 5.02 41.99
CA ILE A 133 -46.72 5.54 40.62
C ILE A 133 -45.53 6.51 40.52
N GLU A 134 -45.36 7.42 41.48
CA GLU A 134 -44.25 8.38 41.50
C GLU A 134 -42.88 7.69 41.59
N ILE A 135 -42.73 6.66 42.44
CA ILE A 135 -41.49 5.88 42.54
C ILE A 135 -41.18 5.16 41.22
N LEU A 136 -42.19 4.58 40.56
CA LEU A 136 -42.01 3.95 39.26
C LEU A 136 -41.55 4.97 38.21
N LEU A 137 -42.19 6.14 38.15
CA LEU A 137 -41.81 7.23 37.24
C LEU A 137 -40.36 7.69 37.48
N LEU A 138 -39.96 7.86 38.74
CA LEU A 138 -38.59 8.24 39.11
C LEU A 138 -37.57 7.18 38.71
N SER A 139 -37.87 5.90 38.95
CA SER A 139 -37.00 4.78 38.57
C SER A 139 -36.74 4.77 37.07
N MET A 140 -37.78 4.97 36.26
CA MET A 140 -37.68 5.04 34.80
C MET A 140 -36.82 6.21 34.32
N GLN A 141 -37.01 7.40 34.93
CA GLN A 141 -36.21 8.58 34.59
C GLN A 141 -34.72 8.38 34.94
N MET A 142 -34.43 7.75 36.07
CA MET A 142 -33.05 7.41 36.46
C MET A 142 -32.44 6.41 35.47
N GLU A 143 -33.19 5.40 35.03
CA GLU A 143 -32.72 4.42 34.05
C GLU A 143 -32.44 5.07 32.68
N ALA A 144 -33.36 5.90 32.18
CA ALA A 144 -33.17 6.66 30.94
C ALA A 144 -31.92 7.57 31.00
N THR A 145 -31.72 8.29 32.11
CA THR A 145 -30.55 9.15 32.32
C THR A 145 -29.26 8.34 32.38
N THR A 146 -29.30 7.19 33.06
CA THR A 146 -28.15 6.27 33.16
C THR A 146 -27.80 5.70 31.80
N MET A 147 -28.80 5.34 30.99
CA MET A 147 -28.58 4.85 29.64
C MET A 147 -28.00 5.92 28.73
N HIS A 148 -28.52 7.14 28.77
CA HIS A 148 -27.98 8.25 27.99
C HIS A 148 -26.52 8.55 28.36
N THR A 149 -26.20 8.50 29.66
CA THR A 149 -24.81 8.67 30.13
C THR A 149 -23.89 7.58 29.61
N ARG A 150 -24.34 6.31 29.61
CA ARG A 150 -23.58 5.17 29.07
C ARG A 150 -23.36 5.27 27.55
N GLU A 151 -24.38 5.71 26.82
CA GLU A 151 -24.28 5.95 25.38
C GLU A 151 -23.28 7.07 25.08
N GLN A 152 -23.36 8.20 25.78
CA GLN A 152 -22.36 9.26 25.67
C GLN A 152 -20.96 8.75 25.98
N ASP A 153 -20.76 8.05 27.10
CA ASP A 153 -19.45 7.49 27.46
C ASP A 153 -18.92 6.53 26.37
N SER A 154 -19.78 5.71 25.79
CA SER A 154 -19.43 4.83 24.67
C SER A 154 -19.05 5.60 23.41
N GLN A 155 -19.77 6.67 23.09
CA GLN A 155 -19.45 7.57 21.97
C GLN A 155 -18.13 8.31 22.20
N HIS A 156 -17.88 8.81 23.42
CA HIS A 156 -16.63 9.46 23.80
C HIS A 156 -15.45 8.49 23.69
N LYS A 157 -15.60 7.25 24.19
CA LYS A 157 -14.58 6.19 24.05
C LYS A 157 -14.30 5.84 22.59
N SER A 158 -15.35 5.71 21.77
CA SER A 158 -15.23 5.45 20.33
C SER A 158 -14.56 6.60 19.57
N LEU A 159 -14.89 7.85 19.91
CA LEU A 159 -14.22 9.01 19.33
C LEU A 159 -12.75 9.07 19.74
N ALA A 160 -12.43 8.81 21.01
CA ALA A 160 -11.05 8.76 21.48
C ALA A 160 -10.23 7.67 20.77
N SER A 161 -10.80 6.47 20.58
CA SER A 161 -10.11 5.40 19.86
C SER A 161 -9.86 5.77 18.40
N ARG A 162 -10.85 6.37 17.72
CA ARG A 162 -10.70 6.87 16.34
C ARG A 162 -9.62 7.94 16.22
N ILE A 163 -9.54 8.87 17.17
CA ILE A 163 -8.49 9.89 17.22
C ILE A 163 -7.12 9.24 17.39
N GLN A 164 -7.01 8.25 18.27
CA GLN A 164 -5.76 7.51 18.50
C GLN A 164 -5.33 6.71 17.26
N ASP A 165 -6.24 6.00 16.61
CA ASP A 165 -5.97 5.26 15.36
C ASP A 165 -5.50 6.19 14.24
N PHE A 166 -6.18 7.34 14.08
CA PHE A 166 -5.78 8.35 13.12
C PHE A 166 -4.38 8.90 13.43
N SER A 167 -4.08 9.18 14.70
CA SER A 167 -2.76 9.65 15.14
C SER A 167 -1.66 8.62 14.82
N CYS A 168 -1.87 7.34 15.13
CA CYS A 168 -0.96 6.26 14.78
C CYS A 168 -0.72 6.17 13.27
N GLN A 169 -1.78 6.31 12.47
CA GLN A 169 -1.68 6.27 11.00
C GLN A 169 -0.88 7.45 10.45
N VAL A 170 -1.12 8.67 10.95
CA VAL A 170 -0.36 9.87 10.56
C VAL A 170 1.11 9.74 10.93
N MET A 171 1.40 9.29 12.15
CA MET A 171 2.78 9.05 12.60
C MET A 171 3.49 8.00 11.75
N GLY A 172 2.80 6.91 11.38
CA GLY A 172 3.34 5.90 10.48
C GLY A 172 3.72 6.47 9.11
N ARG A 173 2.85 7.30 8.51
CA ARG A 173 3.12 7.98 7.22
C ARG A 173 4.26 8.99 7.32
N LEU A 174 4.36 9.73 8.43
CA LEU A 174 5.48 10.65 8.66
C LEU A 174 6.80 9.90 8.79
N GLY A 175 6.79 8.71 9.42
CA GLY A 175 7.94 7.82 9.47
C GLY A 175 8.44 7.42 8.08
N THR A 176 7.54 6.95 7.21
CA THR A 176 7.93 6.55 5.84
C THR A 176 8.43 7.71 4.99
N ILE A 177 7.83 8.90 5.12
CA ILE A 177 8.33 10.12 4.44
C ILE A 177 9.73 10.47 4.92
N THR A 178 9.97 10.43 6.23
CA THR A 178 11.27 10.75 6.82
C THR A 178 12.36 9.81 6.29
N GLU A 179 12.06 8.51 6.21
CA GLU A 179 12.97 7.50 5.67
C GLU A 179 13.26 7.72 4.18
N SER A 180 12.23 8.02 3.38
CA SER A 180 12.38 8.32 1.95
C SER A 180 13.23 9.58 1.69
N VAL A 181 13.04 10.63 2.50
CA VAL A 181 13.84 11.85 2.43
C VAL A 181 15.30 11.56 2.78
N ALA A 182 15.54 10.81 3.87
CA ALA A 182 16.89 10.42 4.27
C ALA A 182 17.60 9.62 3.16
N GLN A 183 16.90 8.67 2.54
CA GLN A 183 17.44 7.90 1.42
C GLN A 183 17.75 8.78 0.20
N SER A 184 16.87 9.70 -0.14
CA SER A 184 17.06 10.62 -1.28
C SER A 184 18.26 11.54 -1.06
N VAL A 185 18.44 12.06 0.16
CA VAL A 185 19.62 12.87 0.52
C VAL A 185 20.90 12.05 0.38
N GLN A 186 20.91 10.81 0.87
CA GLN A 186 22.08 9.93 0.77
C GLN A 186 22.42 9.58 -0.69
N GLN A 187 21.40 9.32 -1.51
CA GLN A 187 21.59 9.09 -2.95
C GLN A 187 22.12 10.34 -3.66
N GLY A 188 21.58 11.51 -3.33
CA GLY A 188 22.06 12.80 -3.87
C GLY A 188 23.53 13.05 -3.55
N LYS A 189 23.96 12.74 -2.33
CA LYS A 189 25.38 12.82 -1.93
C LYS A 189 26.26 11.90 -2.79
N ALA A 190 25.88 10.64 -2.96
CA ALA A 190 26.64 9.68 -3.77
C ALA A 190 26.72 10.11 -5.25
N LEU A 191 25.64 10.66 -5.80
CA LEU A 191 25.63 11.21 -7.15
C LEU A 191 26.57 12.40 -7.30
N LEU A 192 26.60 13.30 -6.31
CA LEU A 192 27.51 14.45 -6.32
C LEU A 192 28.99 14.00 -6.30
N GLU A 193 29.32 13.02 -5.45
CA GLU A 193 30.67 12.44 -5.38
C GLU A 193 31.08 11.78 -6.70
N SER A 194 30.18 10.99 -7.32
CA SER A 194 30.41 10.37 -8.63
C SER A 194 30.60 11.41 -9.73
N SER A 195 29.76 12.46 -9.76
CA SER A 195 29.87 13.54 -10.73
C SER A 195 31.21 14.29 -10.61
N ALA A 196 31.66 14.55 -9.38
CA ALA A 196 32.97 15.16 -9.13
C ALA A 196 34.12 14.30 -9.68
N GLN A 197 34.05 12.97 -9.53
CA GLN A 197 35.04 12.05 -10.10
C GLN A 197 35.03 12.05 -11.63
N VAL A 198 33.86 12.13 -12.26
CA VAL A 198 33.73 12.25 -13.73
C VAL A 198 34.38 13.54 -14.23
N VAL A 199 34.08 14.68 -13.60
CA VAL A 199 34.68 15.96 -13.95
C VAL A 199 36.20 15.91 -13.80
N GLN A 200 36.70 15.35 -12.69
CA GLN A 200 38.14 15.19 -12.46
C GLN A 200 38.79 14.33 -13.56
N THR A 201 38.14 13.24 -13.96
CA THR A 201 38.64 12.35 -15.02
C THR A 201 38.67 13.06 -16.36
N ASN A 202 37.61 13.79 -16.71
CA ASN A 202 37.55 14.57 -17.95
C ASN A 202 38.65 15.64 -18.01
N LEU A 203 38.93 16.31 -16.90
CA LEU A 203 40.03 17.28 -16.83
C LEU A 203 41.40 16.61 -17.06
N ARG A 204 41.62 15.41 -16.50
CA ARG A 204 42.86 14.64 -16.76
C ARG A 204 42.96 14.21 -18.22
N VAL A 205 41.88 13.72 -18.82
CA VAL A 205 41.85 13.37 -20.25
C VAL A 205 42.16 14.59 -21.11
N PHE A 206 41.55 15.74 -20.80
CA PHE A 206 41.82 16.99 -21.49
C PHE A 206 43.30 17.38 -21.40
N GLN A 207 43.91 17.29 -20.21
CA GLN A 207 45.34 17.55 -20.01
C GLN A 207 46.22 16.62 -20.85
N ILE A 208 45.95 15.31 -20.84
CA ILE A 208 46.71 14.33 -21.63
C ILE A 208 46.61 14.65 -23.12
N VAL A 209 45.41 14.93 -23.64
CA VAL A 209 45.19 15.26 -25.05
C VAL A 209 45.91 16.56 -25.43
N HIS A 210 45.82 17.57 -24.58
CA HIS A 210 46.53 18.83 -24.76
C HIS A 210 48.05 18.63 -24.80
N ASP A 211 48.60 17.81 -23.90
CA ASP A 211 50.03 17.50 -23.87
C ASP A 211 50.48 16.74 -25.12
N ILE A 212 49.67 15.79 -25.61
CA ILE A 212 49.91 15.10 -26.89
C ILE A 212 49.94 16.10 -28.05
N GLN A 213 48.99 17.03 -28.12
CA GLN A 213 48.97 18.04 -29.17
C GLN A 213 50.22 18.92 -29.15
N LEU A 214 50.64 19.37 -27.97
CA LEU A 214 51.89 20.12 -27.82
C LEU A 214 53.12 19.30 -28.21
N PHE A 215 53.13 18.00 -27.92
CA PHE A 215 54.22 17.11 -28.31
C PHE A 215 54.28 16.90 -29.83
N ILE A 216 53.14 16.67 -30.49
CA ILE A 216 53.05 16.51 -31.95
C ILE A 216 53.61 17.73 -32.68
N LEU A 217 53.31 18.94 -32.20
CA LEU A 217 53.86 20.18 -32.78
C LEU A 217 55.39 20.28 -32.70
N ARG A 218 56.04 19.52 -31.81
CA ARG A 218 57.50 19.47 -31.65
C ARG A 218 58.17 18.38 -32.46
N ILE A 219 57.41 17.40 -32.98
CA ILE A 219 57.95 16.38 -33.88
C ILE A 219 58.10 17.03 -35.26
N PRO A 220 59.33 17.22 -35.79
CA PRO A 220 59.50 17.64 -37.17
C PRO A 220 58.77 16.62 -38.04
N GLY A 221 57.95 17.05 -39.00
CA GLY A 221 57.18 16.14 -39.86
C GLY A 221 58.10 15.06 -40.43
N GLN A 222 58.11 13.89 -39.78
CA GLN A 222 58.94 12.77 -40.19
C GLN A 222 58.41 12.40 -41.57
N VAL A 223 59.26 12.54 -42.59
CA VAL A 223 58.96 12.25 -44.00
C VAL A 223 58.00 11.07 -44.05
N GLN A 224 56.75 11.30 -44.46
CA GLN A 224 55.75 10.24 -44.64
C GLN A 224 56.26 9.34 -45.75
N ARG A 225 57.12 8.38 -45.39
CA ARG A 225 57.62 7.37 -46.29
C ARG A 225 56.52 6.36 -46.53
N GLN A 226 56.41 5.88 -47.76
CA GLN A 226 55.54 4.75 -48.05
C GLN A 226 55.93 3.54 -47.20
N GLN A 227 54.97 2.67 -46.87
CA GLN A 227 55.29 1.41 -46.19
C GLN A 227 56.28 0.59 -47.04
N PRO A 228 57.34 0.03 -46.44
CA PRO A 228 58.29 -0.78 -47.19
C PRO A 228 57.64 -2.08 -47.69
N VAL A 229 58.27 -2.71 -48.67
CA VAL A 229 58.03 -4.10 -49.02
C VAL A 229 58.77 -4.97 -48.01
N TYR A 230 58.07 -5.94 -47.44
CA TYR A 230 58.59 -6.86 -46.43
C TYR A 230 59.02 -8.16 -47.10
N LEU A 231 60.30 -8.24 -47.47
CA LEU A 231 60.91 -9.45 -48.03
C LEU A 231 61.40 -10.39 -46.93
N ILE A 232 60.95 -11.63 -46.96
CA ILE A 232 61.56 -12.74 -46.23
C ILE A 232 62.64 -13.34 -47.13
N ASP A 233 63.90 -13.26 -46.71
CA ASP A 233 65.02 -13.83 -47.46
C ASP A 233 65.02 -15.38 -47.39
N PRO A 234 65.86 -16.07 -48.18
CA PRO A 234 65.95 -17.53 -48.14
C PRO A 234 66.41 -18.13 -46.79
N PHE A 235 66.92 -17.30 -45.88
CA PHE A 235 67.33 -17.68 -44.53
C PHE A 235 66.25 -17.35 -43.49
N ASN A 236 65.04 -17.04 -43.95
CA ASN A 236 63.87 -16.69 -43.13
C ASN A 236 64.05 -15.39 -42.31
N ARG A 237 64.89 -14.46 -42.79
CA ARG A 237 65.07 -13.13 -42.17
C ARG A 237 64.23 -12.09 -42.89
N LEU A 238 63.63 -11.19 -42.11
CA LEU A 238 62.85 -10.08 -42.64
C LEU A 238 63.76 -8.91 -43.03
N THR A 239 63.86 -8.61 -44.31
CA THR A 239 64.65 -7.52 -44.88
C THR A 239 63.75 -6.53 -45.61
N PRO A 240 63.23 -5.48 -44.94
CA PRO A 240 62.37 -4.50 -45.58
C PRO A 240 63.15 -3.58 -46.52
N PHE A 241 62.56 -3.23 -47.67
CA PHE A 241 63.11 -2.22 -48.57
C PHE A 241 62.01 -1.24 -49.02
N HIS A 242 62.38 0.02 -49.25
CA HIS A 242 61.44 1.03 -49.74
C HIS A 242 61.57 1.19 -51.26
N LEU A 243 60.42 1.23 -51.95
CA LEU A 243 60.32 1.46 -53.39
C LEU A 243 60.84 2.84 -53.81
N GLU A 244 60.95 3.78 -52.88
CA GLU A 244 61.59 5.08 -53.11
C GLU A 244 63.10 4.97 -53.38
N PHE A 245 63.77 3.90 -52.92
CA PHE A 245 65.22 3.68 -53.09
C PHE A 245 65.54 2.52 -54.05
N VAL A 246 64.74 1.45 -54.03
CA VAL A 246 64.88 0.33 -54.98
C VAL A 246 63.86 0.55 -56.10
N ARG A 247 64.33 1.07 -57.24
CA ARG A 247 63.49 1.51 -58.36
C ARG A 247 63.58 0.64 -59.61
N SER A 248 64.29 -0.49 -59.54
CA SER A 248 64.40 -1.45 -60.64
C SER A 248 64.76 -2.83 -60.12
N SER A 249 64.53 -3.86 -60.94
CA SER A 249 64.89 -5.23 -60.61
C SER A 249 66.40 -5.40 -60.47
N GLU A 250 67.20 -4.72 -61.27
CA GLU A 250 68.67 -4.73 -61.17
C GLU A 250 69.15 -4.17 -59.83
N ALA A 251 68.52 -3.10 -59.33
CA ALA A 251 68.83 -2.52 -58.03
C ALA A 251 68.51 -3.50 -56.88
N LEU A 252 67.36 -4.18 -56.96
CA LEU A 252 67.00 -5.21 -55.98
C LEU A 252 68.00 -6.38 -56.04
N LEU A 253 68.31 -6.90 -57.22
CA LEU A 253 69.25 -8.01 -57.40
C LEU A 253 70.65 -7.66 -56.91
N ALA A 254 71.10 -6.41 -57.08
CA ALA A 254 72.36 -5.93 -56.53
C ALA A 254 72.38 -5.98 -55.00
N VAL A 255 71.30 -5.53 -54.34
CA VAL A 255 71.15 -5.61 -52.87
C VAL A 255 71.15 -7.07 -52.42
N LEU A 256 70.37 -7.93 -53.08
CA LEU A 256 70.29 -9.35 -52.73
C LEU A 256 71.63 -10.07 -52.88
N LYS A 257 72.40 -9.78 -53.94
CA LYS A 257 73.75 -10.32 -54.13
C LYS A 257 74.69 -9.96 -52.99
N VAL A 258 74.67 -8.71 -52.55
CA VAL A 258 75.50 -8.26 -51.41
C VAL A 258 75.08 -9.00 -50.15
N ASN A 259 73.78 -9.06 -49.86
CA ASN A 259 73.26 -9.71 -48.65
C ASN A 259 73.56 -11.22 -48.61
N ILE A 260 73.46 -11.91 -49.75
CA ILE A 260 73.77 -13.35 -49.86
C ILE A 260 75.27 -13.60 -49.71
N LYS A 261 76.12 -12.74 -50.29
CA LYS A 261 77.58 -12.81 -50.13
C LYS A 261 77.99 -12.61 -48.67
N GLU A 262 77.39 -11.66 -47.96
CA GLU A 262 77.61 -11.46 -46.52
C GLU A 262 77.18 -12.67 -45.68
N SER A 263 76.16 -13.41 -46.15
CA SER A 263 75.68 -14.64 -45.50
C SER A 263 76.57 -15.87 -45.81
N GLY A 264 77.64 -15.71 -46.60
CA GLY A 264 78.61 -16.77 -46.91
C GLY A 264 78.21 -17.69 -48.08
N CYS A 265 77.17 -17.35 -48.85
CA CYS A 265 76.70 -18.12 -50.00
C CYS A 265 77.24 -17.55 -51.33
N ASP A 266 77.32 -18.39 -52.38
CA ASP A 266 77.75 -17.98 -53.73
C ASP A 266 76.78 -16.94 -54.32
N PRO A 267 77.15 -15.66 -54.49
CA PRO A 267 76.25 -14.65 -55.05
C PRO A 267 75.88 -14.93 -56.52
N GLY A 268 76.64 -15.79 -57.22
CA GLY A 268 76.36 -16.18 -58.59
C GLY A 268 75.02 -16.89 -58.78
N MET A 269 74.41 -17.41 -57.70
CA MET A 269 73.04 -17.96 -57.74
C MET A 269 71.98 -16.92 -58.15
N ILE A 270 72.21 -15.65 -57.83
CA ILE A 270 71.32 -14.56 -58.24
C ILE A 270 71.51 -14.19 -59.70
N ASP A 271 72.76 -14.19 -60.19
CA ASP A 271 73.06 -13.98 -61.60
C ASP A 271 72.45 -15.05 -62.51
N ARG A 272 72.39 -16.29 -62.03
CA ARG A 272 71.80 -17.41 -62.77
C ARG A 272 70.26 -17.42 -62.74
N GLY A 273 69.63 -16.56 -61.94
CA GLY A 273 68.19 -16.58 -61.73
C GLY A 273 67.71 -17.83 -60.98
N ASP A 274 68.57 -18.46 -60.19
CA ASP A 274 68.26 -19.70 -59.45
C ASP A 274 67.45 -19.39 -58.16
N PHE A 275 66.42 -18.54 -58.25
CA PHE A 275 65.57 -18.15 -57.12
C PHE A 275 64.15 -17.82 -57.59
N ALA A 276 63.18 -17.87 -56.68
CA ALA A 276 61.81 -17.38 -56.89
C ALA A 276 61.42 -16.44 -55.77
N ILE A 277 60.64 -15.41 -56.09
CA ILE A 277 60.00 -14.53 -55.11
C ILE A 277 58.50 -14.70 -55.24
N GLN A 278 57.81 -14.94 -54.13
CA GLN A 278 56.37 -15.16 -54.11
C GLN A 278 55.71 -14.26 -53.07
N GLU A 279 54.52 -13.76 -53.40
CA GLU A 279 53.68 -13.07 -52.42
C GLU A 279 53.13 -14.07 -51.41
N LEU A 280 53.31 -13.80 -50.11
CA LEU A 280 52.92 -14.74 -49.05
C LEU A 280 51.41 -15.00 -49.00
N ALA A 281 50.60 -13.98 -49.30
CA ALA A 281 49.15 -14.07 -49.21
C ALA A 281 48.52 -14.92 -50.33
N THR A 282 48.98 -14.72 -51.56
CA THR A 282 48.40 -15.34 -52.76
C THR A 282 49.23 -16.51 -53.29
N GLN A 283 50.46 -16.68 -52.80
CA GLN A 283 51.49 -17.57 -53.36
C GLN A 283 51.80 -17.28 -54.84
N HIS A 284 51.46 -16.07 -55.32
CA HIS A 284 51.74 -15.65 -56.67
C HIS A 284 53.24 -15.36 -56.85
N SER A 285 53.84 -15.94 -57.89
CA SER A 285 55.25 -15.71 -58.22
C SER A 285 55.43 -14.35 -58.90
N ILE A 286 56.39 -13.57 -58.41
CA ILE A 286 56.73 -12.25 -58.92
C ILE A 286 57.74 -12.40 -60.05
N ASP A 287 57.36 -11.92 -61.24
CA ASP A 287 58.22 -11.92 -62.41
C ASP A 287 59.06 -10.63 -62.48
N LEU A 288 60.34 -10.73 -62.09
CA LEU A 288 61.28 -9.61 -62.11
C LEU A 288 61.75 -9.21 -63.53
N ALA A 289 61.42 -10.00 -64.56
CA ALA A 289 61.68 -9.62 -65.96
C ALA A 289 60.58 -8.69 -66.51
N GLY A 290 59.44 -8.60 -65.82
CA GLY A 290 58.33 -7.70 -66.16
C GLY A 290 58.55 -6.26 -65.71
N PRO A 291 57.57 -5.37 -65.95
CA PRO A 291 57.63 -3.98 -65.50
C PRO A 291 57.73 -3.87 -63.97
N TRP A 292 58.75 -3.15 -63.47
CA TRP A 292 59.04 -3.01 -62.03
C TRP A 292 57.84 -2.53 -61.20
N ASP A 293 57.08 -1.55 -61.71
CA ASP A 293 55.93 -0.96 -61.00
C ASP A 293 54.77 -1.96 -60.78
N SER A 294 54.79 -3.11 -61.47
CA SER A 294 53.83 -4.21 -61.26
C SER A 294 54.37 -5.33 -60.37
N CYS A 295 55.66 -5.30 -60.03
CA CYS A 295 56.30 -6.34 -59.24
C CYS A 295 55.99 -6.21 -57.74
N PHE A 296 55.96 -4.97 -57.21
CA PHE A 296 55.87 -4.73 -55.78
C PHE A 296 54.98 -3.53 -55.40
N TYR A 297 54.27 -3.67 -54.27
CA TYR A 297 53.39 -2.63 -53.72
C TYR A 297 53.76 -2.25 -52.27
N PRO A 298 53.52 -0.99 -51.83
CA PRO A 298 53.78 -0.59 -50.44
C PRO A 298 53.09 -1.49 -49.42
N GLY A 299 53.84 -1.98 -48.43
CA GLY A 299 53.34 -2.87 -47.38
C GLY A 299 53.20 -4.35 -47.78
N GLN A 300 53.49 -4.70 -49.03
CA GLN A 300 53.41 -6.07 -49.51
C GLN A 300 54.40 -6.99 -48.79
N ARG A 301 54.03 -8.25 -48.60
CA ARG A 301 54.87 -9.27 -47.96
C ARG A 301 55.20 -10.38 -48.94
N VAL A 302 56.48 -10.59 -49.16
CA VAL A 302 57.00 -11.51 -50.17
C VAL A 302 58.05 -12.42 -49.54
N ALA A 303 58.17 -13.64 -50.02
CA ALA A 303 59.20 -14.58 -49.59
C ALA A 303 60.03 -15.02 -50.78
N MET A 304 61.35 -15.07 -50.58
CA MET A 304 62.30 -15.54 -51.57
C MET A 304 62.78 -16.94 -51.20
N SER A 305 62.75 -17.84 -52.19
CA SER A 305 63.28 -19.19 -52.08
C SER A 305 64.36 -19.43 -53.11
N MET A 306 65.36 -20.25 -52.77
CA MET A 306 66.42 -20.64 -53.71
C MET A 306 66.01 -21.90 -54.48
N ILE A 307 66.28 -21.91 -55.78
CA ILE A 307 65.99 -23.04 -56.66
C ILE A 307 67.29 -23.81 -56.90
N PHE A 308 67.35 -25.08 -56.50
CA PHE A 308 68.49 -25.94 -56.78
C PHE A 308 68.15 -26.93 -57.89
N LYS A 309 68.90 -26.90 -58.99
CA LYS A 309 68.78 -27.91 -60.05
C LYS A 309 69.38 -29.21 -59.55
N GLN A 310 68.55 -30.22 -59.30
CA GLN A 310 69.02 -31.56 -58.99
C GLN A 310 69.75 -32.12 -60.21
N GLN A 311 71.07 -32.26 -60.14
CA GLN A 311 71.78 -33.10 -61.09
C GLN A 311 71.26 -34.52 -60.91
N ARG A 312 70.55 -35.06 -61.91
CA ARG A 312 70.36 -36.51 -62.03
C ARG A 312 71.73 -37.14 -62.21
N LYS A 313 72.46 -37.39 -61.12
CA LYS A 313 73.30 -38.57 -61.08
C LYS A 313 72.32 -39.72 -61.24
N THR A 314 72.39 -40.43 -62.36
CA THR A 314 71.92 -41.81 -62.42
C THR A 314 72.71 -42.57 -61.36
N VAL A 315 72.25 -42.52 -60.13
CA VAL A 315 72.70 -43.45 -59.10
C VAL A 315 72.02 -44.75 -59.51
N ASN A 316 72.73 -45.58 -60.27
CA ASN A 316 72.39 -46.99 -60.32
C ASN A 316 72.46 -47.48 -58.87
N SER A 317 71.30 -47.63 -58.24
CA SER A 317 71.21 -48.26 -56.93
C SER A 317 71.36 -49.76 -57.14
N SER A 318 72.60 -50.24 -57.14
CA SER A 318 72.92 -51.66 -57.12
C SER A 318 72.84 -52.18 -55.69
N CYS A 319 72.28 -53.37 -55.48
CA CYS A 319 72.31 -54.03 -54.18
C CYS A 319 73.78 -54.30 -53.78
N PRO A 320 74.28 -53.77 -52.65
CA PRO A 320 75.69 -53.92 -52.26
C PRO A 320 76.11 -55.35 -51.87
N ARG A 321 75.20 -56.34 -51.92
CA ARG A 321 75.51 -57.76 -51.68
C ARG A 321 75.61 -58.62 -52.94
N CYS A 322 74.91 -58.27 -54.03
CA CYS A 322 74.90 -59.08 -55.26
C CYS A 322 75.04 -58.28 -56.56
N GLY A 323 75.15 -56.95 -56.48
CA GLY A 323 75.44 -56.09 -57.63
C GLY A 323 74.30 -55.95 -58.65
N LYS A 324 73.07 -56.38 -58.33
CA LYS A 324 71.92 -56.22 -59.23
C LYS A 324 71.32 -54.82 -59.10
N ASP A 325 71.19 -54.12 -60.22
CA ASP A 325 70.58 -52.79 -60.29
C ASP A 325 69.05 -52.84 -60.12
N HIS A 326 68.51 -51.92 -59.33
CA HIS A 326 67.07 -51.78 -59.13
C HIS A 326 66.49 -50.79 -60.16
N GLN A 327 65.55 -51.25 -61.00
CA GLN A 327 64.79 -50.40 -61.91
C GLN A 327 63.40 -50.17 -61.31
N GLU A 328 63.18 -49.07 -60.59
CA GLU A 328 61.87 -48.40 -60.57
C GLU A 328 61.88 -47.01 -59.90
N LEU A 329 60.81 -46.27 -60.20
CA LEU A 329 60.73 -44.83 -60.39
C LEU A 329 60.68 -44.00 -59.09
N THR A 330 61.41 -42.90 -59.14
CA THR A 330 61.40 -41.78 -58.17
C THR A 330 60.04 -41.13 -58.03
N GLY A 331 59.64 -40.82 -56.80
CA GLY A 331 58.58 -39.86 -56.55
C GLY A 331 58.23 -39.69 -55.07
N LYS A 332 59.07 -39.01 -54.28
CA LYS A 332 58.63 -38.30 -53.07
C LYS A 332 59.45 -37.03 -52.81
N GLU A 333 58.71 -36.01 -52.40
CA GLU A 333 59.11 -34.69 -51.94
C GLU A 333 60.05 -34.77 -50.73
N VAL A 334 61.11 -33.96 -50.72
CA VAL A 334 62.03 -33.82 -49.59
C VAL A 334 61.80 -32.44 -48.98
N THR A 335 61.11 -32.43 -47.84
CA THR A 335 61.12 -31.32 -46.90
C THR A 335 62.34 -31.47 -46.00
N TRP A 336 63.11 -30.39 -45.84
CA TRP A 336 64.17 -30.30 -44.84
C TRP A 336 63.62 -29.80 -43.51
#